data_AF-A0AA35SRE9-F1
#
_entry.id   AF-A0AA35SRE9-F1
#
_cell.length_a   1.000
_cell.length_b   1.000
_cell.length_c   1.000
_cell.angle_alpha   90.00
_cell.angle_beta   90.00
_cell.angle_gamma   90.00
#
_symmetry.space_group_name_H-M   'P 1'
#
loop_
_entity.id
_entity.type
_entity.pdbx_description
1 polymer ?
#
loop_
_entity_poly.entity_id
_entity_poly.type
_entity_poly.pdbx_seq_one_letter_code
_entity_poly.pdbx_strand_id
1 'polypeptide(L)'
;MIMMEDRSCHAFIQGIGTLIRVYDTGSLQLRLELRRGAANANIYCDHGTVHVFASEDPGRNKQSSLVKARGLLPKYFSSRWSFTKFQVPNKMHCICAFGNDKKSVVAIGADGSYYKFSFTIQGECHRDSVCKFLQMTDD
;
A
#
# COMPACT_ATOMS: atom_id res chain seq x y z
N MET A 1 3.98 2.89 -3.64
CA MET A 1 4.46 1.98 -2.57
C MET A 1 3.36 1.07 -2.05
N ILE A 2 3.66 -0.22 -1.84
CA ILE A 2 2.74 -1.24 -1.30
C ILE A 2 3.26 -1.69 0.07
N MET A 3 2.39 -1.64 1.07
CA MET A 3 2.69 -2.02 2.45
C MET A 3 1.81 -3.20 2.88
N MET A 4 2.44 -4.26 3.41
CA MET A 4 1.76 -5.43 3.98
C MET A 4 2.19 -5.67 5.42
N GLU A 5 1.21 -5.90 6.31
CA GLU A 5 1.44 -6.02 7.77
C GLU A 5 2.13 -7.34 8.18
N ASP A 6 2.15 -8.35 7.31
CA ASP A 6 2.55 -9.72 7.66
C ASP A 6 3.99 -10.05 7.21
N ARG A 7 4.82 -10.51 8.15
CA ARG A 7 6.22 -10.92 7.92
C ARG A 7 6.38 -12.38 7.47
N SER A 8 5.31 -13.19 7.55
CA SER A 8 5.30 -14.60 7.13
C SER A 8 4.96 -14.80 5.65
N CYS A 9 4.69 -13.70 4.93
CA CYS A 9 4.26 -13.72 3.54
C CYS A 9 5.28 -13.01 2.63
N HIS A 10 5.40 -13.48 1.38
CA HIS A 10 6.20 -12.82 0.34
C HIS A 10 5.28 -12.29 -0.78
N ALA A 11 5.47 -11.03 -1.15
CA ALA A 11 4.66 -10.36 -2.16
C ALA A 11 5.42 -10.27 -3.49
N PHE A 12 4.82 -10.78 -4.56
CA PHE A 12 5.29 -10.63 -5.93
C PHE A 12 4.36 -9.73 -6.72
N ILE A 13 4.94 -8.97 -7.63
CA ILE A 13 4.20 -8.04 -8.47
C ILE A 13 4.38 -8.48 -9.91
N GLN A 14 3.27 -8.60 -10.64
CA GLN A 14 3.28 -9.12 -12.01
C GLN A 14 2.91 -8.06 -13.04
N GLY A 15 3.57 -8.14 -14.20
CA GLY A 15 3.29 -7.34 -15.38
C GLY A 15 3.58 -5.86 -15.12
N ILE A 16 2.64 -5.00 -15.50
CA ILE A 16 2.76 -3.53 -15.43
C ILE A 16 2.57 -2.94 -14.01
N GLY A 17 2.79 -3.70 -12.93
CA GLY A 17 2.73 -3.15 -11.56
C GLY A 17 1.32 -2.95 -10.98
N THR A 18 0.29 -3.60 -11.55
CA THR A 18 -1.11 -3.45 -11.10
C THR A 18 -1.61 -4.60 -10.23
N LEU A 19 -1.10 -5.81 -10.46
CA LEU A 19 -1.49 -7.03 -9.76
C LEU A 19 -0.39 -7.45 -8.77
N ILE A 20 -0.79 -7.73 -7.55
CA ILE A 20 0.09 -8.14 -6.46
C ILE A 20 -0.39 -9.50 -5.96
N ARG A 21 0.51 -10.46 -5.87
CA ARG A 21 0.23 -11.79 -5.30
C ARG A 21 1.05 -12.01 -4.05
N VAL A 22 0.37 -12.45 -3.01
CA VAL A 22 0.96 -12.71 -1.69
C VAL A 22 0.99 -14.22 -1.51
N TYR A 23 2.18 -14.75 -1.26
CA TYR A 23 2.41 -16.18 -1.03
C TYR A 23 2.82 -16.39 0.41
N ASP A 24 2.33 -17.47 1.01
CA ASP A 24 2.81 -17.92 2.30
C ASP A 24 4.23 -18.50 2.16
N THR A 25 5.17 -18.05 3.00
CA THR A 25 6.59 -18.43 2.84
C THR A 25 6.88 -19.87 3.24
N GLY A 26 6.09 -20.45 4.14
CA GLY A 26 6.29 -21.83 4.59
C GLY A 26 5.74 -22.87 3.61
N SER A 27 4.56 -22.60 3.05
CA SER A 27 3.86 -23.52 2.14
C SER A 27 4.04 -23.19 0.66
N LEU A 28 4.56 -22.00 0.32
CA LEU A 28 4.68 -21.47 -1.04
C LEU A 28 3.35 -21.36 -1.79
N GLN A 29 2.23 -21.43 -1.07
CA GLN A 29 0.89 -21.35 -1.65
C GLN A 29 0.46 -19.89 -1.84
N LEU A 30 -0.30 -19.64 -2.91
CA LEU A 30 -0.92 -18.34 -3.16
C LEU A 30 -1.99 -18.07 -2.09
N ARG A 31 -1.78 -17.01 -1.29
CA ARG A 31 -2.70 -16.59 -0.23
C ARG A 31 -3.67 -15.52 -0.70
N LEU A 32 -3.17 -14.46 -1.35
CA LEU A 32 -3.99 -13.31 -1.75
C LEU A 32 -3.62 -12.81 -3.14
N GLU A 33 -4.64 -12.39 -3.89
CA GLU A 33 -4.50 -11.60 -5.11
C GLU A 33 -5.10 -10.20 -4.88
N LEU A 34 -4.22 -9.20 -4.91
CA LEU A 34 -4.51 -7.81 -4.59
C LEU A 34 -4.27 -6.93 -5.83
N ARG A 35 -4.96 -5.79 -5.88
CA ARG A 35 -4.85 -4.81 -6.95
C ARG A 35 -4.51 -3.44 -6.38
N ARG A 36 -3.40 -2.87 -6.86
CA ARG A 36 -2.97 -1.50 -6.51
C ARG A 36 -3.87 -0.45 -7.16
N GLY A 37 -4.21 -0.68 -8.43
CA GLY A 37 -5.00 0.23 -9.26
C GLY A 37 -5.03 -0.23 -10.72
N ALA A 38 -5.52 0.65 -11.59
CA ALA A 38 -5.60 0.40 -13.04
C ALA A 38 -4.35 0.87 -13.81
N ALA A 39 -3.64 1.89 -13.30
CA ALA A 39 -2.47 2.46 -13.95
C ALA A 39 -1.20 1.65 -13.68
N ASN A 40 -0.26 1.68 -14.64
CA ASN A 40 1.11 1.21 -14.40
C ASN A 40 1.76 2.08 -13.32
N ALA A 41 2.55 1.48 -12.44
CA ALA A 41 3.42 2.23 -11.52
C ALA A 41 4.60 1.37 -11.08
N ASN A 42 5.73 2.02 -10.83
CA ASN A 42 6.84 1.41 -10.11
C ASN A 42 6.46 1.19 -8.63
N ILE A 43 7.01 0.12 -8.05
CA ILE A 43 6.59 -0.44 -6.75
C ILE A 43 7.07 0.44 -5.58
N TYR A 44 8.15 1.18 -5.81
CA TYR A 44 8.62 2.23 -4.93
C TYR A 44 7.55 3.34 -4.83
N CYS A 45 7.74 4.34 -3.97
CA CYS A 45 6.78 5.43 -3.83
C CYS A 45 6.80 6.32 -5.09
N ASP A 46 6.24 5.81 -6.18
CA ASP A 46 6.06 6.51 -7.43
C ASP A 46 4.87 7.46 -7.28
N HIS A 47 5.11 8.74 -7.54
CA HIS A 47 4.19 9.84 -7.28
C HIS A 47 3.68 9.94 -5.84
N GLY A 48 4.39 9.47 -4.82
CA GLY A 48 4.01 9.65 -3.42
C GLY A 48 2.79 8.85 -2.92
N THR A 49 2.16 8.01 -3.74
CA THR A 49 0.97 7.24 -3.31
C THR A 49 1.36 5.98 -2.56
N VAL A 50 0.80 5.82 -1.36
CA VAL A 50 1.00 4.65 -0.50
C VAL A 50 -0.31 3.89 -0.39
N HIS A 51 -0.24 2.58 -0.64
CA HIS A 51 -1.34 1.64 -0.48
C HIS A 51 -1.05 0.69 0.68
N VAL A 52 -1.98 0.59 1.62
CA VAL A 52 -1.89 -0.33 2.76
C VAL A 52 -2.92 -1.44 2.57
N PHE A 53 -2.47 -2.69 2.66
CA PHE A 53 -3.30 -3.88 2.52
C PHE A 53 -3.29 -4.69 3.81
N ALA A 54 -4.49 -5.12 4.24
CA ALA A 54 -4.65 -6.02 5.37
C ALA A 54 -4.44 -7.46 4.88
N SER A 55 -3.32 -8.09 5.26
CA SER A 55 -3.00 -9.47 4.86
C SER A 55 -3.68 -10.49 5.77
N GLU A 56 -3.67 -10.24 7.08
CA GLU A 56 -4.22 -11.14 8.11
C GLU A 56 -5.75 -11.16 8.13
N ASP A 57 -6.37 -10.00 7.90
CA ASP A 57 -7.82 -9.87 7.72
C ASP A 57 -8.14 -9.26 6.34
N PRO A 58 -8.14 -10.10 5.29
CA PRO A 58 -8.45 -9.64 3.95
C PRO A 58 -9.83 -9.01 3.84
N GLY A 59 -10.77 -9.29 4.75
CA GLY A 59 -12.12 -8.73 4.76
C GLY A 59 -12.15 -7.21 4.89
N ARG A 60 -11.08 -6.62 5.44
CA ARG A 60 -10.89 -5.17 5.54
C ARG A 60 -10.47 -4.52 4.22
N ASN A 61 -9.90 -5.29 3.29
CA ASN A 61 -9.53 -4.76 1.98
C ASN A 61 -10.80 -4.42 1.17
N LYS A 62 -10.78 -3.28 0.48
CA LYS A 62 -11.92 -2.83 -0.31
C LYS A 62 -12.18 -3.80 -1.46
N GLN A 63 -13.44 -4.14 -1.71
CA GLN A 63 -13.85 -4.99 -2.82
C GLN A 63 -15.06 -4.36 -3.51
N SER A 64 -15.14 -4.49 -4.84
CA SER A 64 -16.29 -3.98 -5.59
C SER A 64 -17.57 -4.72 -5.19
N SER A 65 -18.66 -3.98 -4.95
CA SER A 65 -20.00 -4.55 -4.73
C SER A 65 -20.52 -5.31 -5.97
N LEU A 66 -19.98 -4.99 -7.16
CA LEU A 66 -20.33 -5.62 -8.43
C LEU A 66 -19.84 -7.08 -8.55
N VAL A 67 -18.98 -7.53 -7.64
CA VAL A 67 -18.58 -8.95 -7.52
C VAL A 67 -19.77 -9.88 -7.30
N LYS A 68 -20.87 -9.35 -6.76
CA LYS A 68 -22.12 -10.11 -6.55
C LYS A 68 -22.77 -10.54 -7.88
N ALA A 69 -22.48 -9.84 -8.99
CA ALA A 69 -22.87 -10.26 -10.35
C ALA A 69 -21.84 -11.23 -10.94
N ARG A 70 -21.66 -12.39 -10.29
CA ARG A 70 -20.70 -13.42 -10.71
C ARG A 70 -21.02 -13.90 -12.14
N GLY A 71 -20.04 -13.83 -13.04
CA GLY A 71 -20.11 -14.46 -14.38
C GLY A 71 -20.03 -13.52 -15.58
N LEU A 72 -20.28 -12.21 -15.41
CA LEU A 72 -20.32 -11.23 -16.53
C LEU A 72 -19.20 -10.18 -16.49
N LEU A 73 -18.40 -10.16 -15.43
CA LEU A 73 -17.40 -9.11 -15.22
C LEU A 73 -15.97 -9.66 -15.28
N PRO A 74 -15.02 -8.87 -15.83
CA PRO A 74 -13.61 -9.24 -15.82
C PRO A 74 -13.08 -9.56 -14.41
N LYS A 75 -12.15 -10.52 -14.31
CA LYS A 75 -11.54 -10.98 -13.03
C LYS A 75 -10.98 -9.87 -12.14
N TYR A 76 -10.62 -8.71 -12.70
CA TYR A 76 -10.12 -7.59 -11.90
C TYR A 76 -11.19 -6.97 -10.99
N PHE A 77 -12.48 -7.16 -11.29
CA PHE A 77 -13.57 -6.73 -10.41
C PHE A 77 -13.66 -7.59 -9.14
N SER A 78 -13.22 -8.84 -9.18
CA SER A 78 -13.14 -9.71 -8.00
C SER A 78 -11.90 -9.50 -7.14
N SER A 79 -10.88 -8.80 -7.64
CA SER A 79 -9.65 -8.51 -6.88
C SER A 79 -9.93 -7.59 -5.68
N ARG A 80 -9.16 -7.75 -4.61
CA ARG A 80 -9.21 -6.87 -3.44
C ARG A 80 -8.25 -5.69 -3.60
N TRP A 81 -8.69 -4.52 -3.14
CA TRP A 81 -7.99 -3.25 -3.25
C TRP A 81 -7.52 -2.80 -1.87
N SER A 82 -6.60 -1.85 -1.80
CA SER A 82 -6.02 -1.39 -0.53
C SER A 82 -7.09 -0.96 0.48
N PHE A 83 -6.95 -1.42 1.72
CA PHE A 83 -7.76 -1.03 2.87
C PHE A 83 -7.77 0.49 3.04
N THR A 84 -6.58 1.09 3.03
CA THR A 84 -6.42 2.55 2.99
C THR A 84 -5.38 2.95 1.95
N LYS A 85 -5.53 4.17 1.44
CA LYS A 85 -4.57 4.81 0.55
C LYS A 85 -4.39 6.26 0.97
N PHE A 86 -3.17 6.74 0.92
CA PHE A 86 -2.86 8.13 1.19
C PHE A 86 -1.71 8.61 0.31
N GLN A 87 -1.55 9.93 0.29
CA GLN A 87 -0.64 10.63 -0.59
C GLN A 87 0.40 11.35 0.27
N VAL A 88 1.66 11.01 0.07
CA VAL A 88 2.78 11.78 0.62
C VAL A 88 2.77 13.17 -0.05
N PRO A 89 2.95 14.26 0.71
CA PRO A 89 2.99 15.61 0.16
C PRO A 89 3.97 15.76 -0.99
N ASN A 90 3.72 16.74 -1.86
CA ASN A 90 4.54 17.06 -3.04
C ASN A 90 4.73 15.91 -4.05
N LYS A 91 4.04 14.77 -3.87
CA LYS A 91 4.14 13.58 -4.76
C LYS A 91 5.58 13.11 -4.96
N MET A 92 6.45 13.39 -3.98
CA MET A 92 7.87 13.08 -4.03
C MET A 92 8.13 11.57 -4.00
N HIS A 93 9.30 11.18 -4.49
CA HIS A 93 9.82 9.84 -4.23
C HIS A 93 10.07 9.66 -2.74
N CYS A 94 9.67 8.50 -2.25
CA CYS A 94 9.74 8.18 -0.84
C CYS A 94 10.02 6.68 -0.63
N ILE A 95 10.49 6.35 0.58
CA ILE A 95 10.42 4.99 1.11
C ILE A 95 9.46 5.01 2.28
N CYS A 96 8.74 3.91 2.49
CA CYS A 96 7.80 3.77 3.59
C CYS A 96 8.08 2.52 4.41
N ALA A 97 7.71 2.57 5.69
CA ALA A 97 7.75 1.44 6.59
C ALA A 97 6.55 1.52 7.53
N PHE A 98 6.08 0.39 8.05
CA PHE A 98 5.18 0.45 9.20
C PHE A 98 5.93 1.01 10.39
N GLY A 99 5.29 1.92 11.14
CA GLY A 99 5.84 2.42 12.39
C GLY A 99 5.77 1.37 13.49
N ASN A 100 6.20 1.75 14.70
CA ASN A 100 6.11 0.88 15.87
C ASN A 100 4.66 0.55 16.26
N ASP A 101 3.74 1.47 15.99
CA ASP A 101 2.30 1.20 16.04
C ASP A 101 1.87 0.55 14.72
N LYS A 102 1.22 -0.63 14.80
CA LYS A 102 0.67 -1.37 13.65
C LYS A 102 -0.28 -0.54 12.79
N LYS A 103 -0.90 0.51 13.37
CA LYS A 103 -1.79 1.44 12.67
C LYS A 103 -1.09 2.69 12.14
N SER A 104 0.22 2.65 11.99
CA SER A 104 1.01 3.78 11.50
C SER A 104 1.97 3.39 10.38
N VAL A 105 2.17 4.32 9.45
CA VAL A 105 3.18 4.26 8.40
C VAL A 105 4.07 5.49 8.50
N VAL A 106 5.37 5.25 8.45
CA VAL A 106 6.39 6.28 8.28
C VAL A 106 6.75 6.37 6.80
N ALA A 107 6.87 7.58 6.27
CA ALA A 107 7.42 7.83 4.95
C ALA A 107 8.62 8.79 5.05
N ILE A 108 9.72 8.42 4.38
CA ILE A 108 10.92 9.21 4.25
C ILE A 108 11.01 9.69 2.81
N GLY A 109 10.91 10.99 2.61
CA GLY A 109 11.00 11.66 1.32
C GLY A 109 12.44 11.84 0.84
N ALA A 110 12.64 11.87 -0.46
CA ALA A 110 13.93 12.15 -1.09
C ALA A 110 14.45 13.58 -0.79
N ASP A 111 13.58 14.48 -0.35
CA ASP A 111 13.90 15.85 0.08
C ASP A 111 14.33 15.94 1.55
N GLY A 112 14.54 14.79 2.22
CA GLY A 112 14.85 14.73 3.65
C GLY A 112 13.68 15.04 4.57
N SER A 113 12.45 14.93 4.07
CA SER A 113 11.24 15.02 4.89
C SER A 113 10.89 13.67 5.51
N TYR A 114 10.51 13.70 6.78
CA TYR A 114 9.89 12.61 7.53
C TYR A 114 8.40 12.89 7.67
N TYR A 115 7.58 11.88 7.38
CA TYR A 115 6.14 11.91 7.59
C TYR A 115 5.71 10.70 8.41
N LYS A 116 4.86 10.92 9.43
CA LYS A 116 4.13 9.86 10.10
C LYS A 116 2.65 9.97 9.76
N PHE A 117 2.09 8.86 9.31
CA PHE A 117 0.67 8.69 9.04
C PHE A 117 0.10 7.67 10.01
N SER A 118 -1.05 7.95 10.61
CA SER A 118 -1.87 6.97 11.31
C SER A 118 -3.10 6.62 10.47
N PHE A 119 -3.69 5.45 10.71
CA PHE A 119 -4.96 5.09 10.11
C PHE A 119 -5.88 4.36 11.08
N THR A 120 -7.18 4.63 10.95
CA THR A 120 -8.24 4.02 11.78
C THR A 120 -8.58 2.62 11.29
N ILE A 121 -9.40 1.88 12.05
CA ILE A 121 -9.88 0.55 11.64
C ILE A 121 -10.83 0.62 10.44
N GLN A 122 -11.43 1.79 10.19
CA GLN A 122 -12.29 2.10 9.05
C GLN A 122 -11.48 2.50 7.81
N GLY A 123 -10.16 2.70 7.95
CA GLY A 123 -9.25 3.03 6.85
C GLY A 123 -9.13 4.51 6.57
N GLU A 124 -9.62 5.37 7.47
CA GLU A 124 -9.33 6.81 7.43
C GLU A 124 -7.87 7.02 7.82
N CYS A 125 -7.19 7.92 7.13
CA CYS A 125 -5.76 8.19 7.36
C CYS A 125 -5.55 9.64 7.75
N HIS A 126 -4.73 9.85 8.78
CA HIS A 126 -4.33 11.16 9.28
C HIS A 126 -2.81 11.29 9.25
N ARG A 127 -2.32 12.51 9.02
CA ARG A 127 -0.90 12.81 9.11
C ARG A 127 -0.61 13.37 10.50
N ASP A 128 0.12 12.59 11.29
CA ASP A 128 0.37 12.89 12.70
C ASP A 128 1.56 13.85 12.87
N SER A 129 2.59 13.72 12.02
CA SER A 129 3.84 14.45 12.21
C SER A 129 4.56 14.68 10.90
N VAL A 130 5.27 15.82 10.84
CA VAL A 130 6.16 16.20 9.74
C VAL A 130 7.43 16.78 10.34
N CYS A 131 8.59 16.36 9.84
CA CYS A 131 9.88 16.94 10.21
C CYS A 131 10.79 16.95 8.97
N LYS A 132 11.65 17.95 8.82
CA LYS A 132 12.79 17.87 7.89
C LYS A 132 14.02 17.52 8.70
N PHE A 133 14.71 16.47 8.30
CA PHE A 133 15.93 16.02 8.98
C PHE A 133 17.18 16.23 8.12
N LEU A 134 17.03 16.59 6.85
CA LEU A 134 18.12 17.12 6.03
C LEU A 134 17.92 18.60 5.82
N GLN A 135 18.96 19.38 6.11
CA GLN A 135 19.07 20.76 5.67
C GLN A 135 19.68 20.72 4.27
N MET A 136 18.85 20.88 3.25
CA MET A 136 19.38 21.07 1.88
C MET A 136 19.94 22.48 1.85
N THR A 137 21.27 22.61 1.77
CA THR A 137 21.90 23.87 1.37
C THR A 137 21.68 24.00 -0.14
N ASP A 138 20.95 25.05 -0.52
CA ASP A 138 20.90 25.47 -1.93
C ASP A 138 22.28 26.06 -2.25
N ASP A 139 23.07 25.34 -3.05
CA ASP A 139 24.32 25.86 -3.65
C ASP A 139 24.01 26.87 -4.78
#